data_AF-A0A067TIZ2-F1
#
_entry.id   AF-A0A067TIZ2-F1
#
_cell.length_a   1.000
_cell.length_b   1.000
_cell.length_c   1.000
_cell.angle_alpha   90.00
_cell.angle_beta   90.00
_cell.angle_gamma   90.00
#
_symmetry.space_group_name_H-M   'P 1'
#
loop_
_entity.id
_entity.type
_entity.pdbx_description
1 polymer ?
#
loop_
_entity_poly.entity_id
_entity_poly.type
_entity_poly.pdbx_seq_one_letter_code
_entity_poly.pdbx_strand_id
1 'polypeptide(L)'
;TAYFNIWDSKSGSRACALIGRTFMLGPNVLLIKESNRQAGVPQCQRCWKWHLGIGWKWGHVIQACKAQALRCPLCSGPHMEEQHRDHATCSKGSLKSNPPIPATPAGEPCPHHHWCSNCKKEHSATLNKCRFWGLRLDRPAIEALYAQVREHVVVRHPATSSNPSALA
;
A
#
# COMPACT_ATOMS: atom_id res chain seq x y z
N THR A 1 6.02 -20.66 -4.56
CA THR A 1 4.57 -20.45 -4.79
C THR A 1 4.31 -18.98 -5.02
N ALA A 2 3.55 -18.64 -6.06
CA ALA A 2 3.10 -17.27 -6.34
C ALA A 2 1.57 -17.24 -6.33
N TYR A 3 1.00 -16.09 -5.98
CA TYR A 3 -0.45 -15.88 -5.97
C TYR A 3 -0.77 -14.72 -6.90
N PHE A 4 -1.79 -14.88 -7.73
CA PHE A 4 -2.27 -13.86 -8.66
C PHE A 4 -3.80 -13.87 -8.67
N ASN A 5 -4.39 -12.71 -8.93
CA ASN A 5 -5.83 -12.59 -9.09
C ASN A 5 -6.19 -12.91 -10.56
N ILE A 6 -7.24 -13.69 -10.76
CA ILE A 6 -7.80 -13.95 -12.09
C ILE A 6 -9.04 -13.07 -12.21
N TRP A 7 -9.07 -12.22 -13.25
CA TRP A 7 -10.28 -11.48 -13.58
C TRP A 7 -11.31 -12.46 -14.14
N ASP A 8 -12.44 -12.62 -13.45
CA ASP A 8 -13.46 -13.62 -13.78
C ASP A 8 -14.88 -13.10 -13.55
N SER A 9 -15.87 -13.85 -14.01
CA SER A 9 -17.27 -13.65 -13.67
C SER A 9 -17.50 -13.89 -12.17
N LYS A 10 -18.67 -13.46 -11.66
CA LYS A 10 -19.08 -13.69 -10.27
C LYS A 10 -19.09 -15.18 -9.88
N SER A 11 -19.29 -16.08 -10.85
CA SER A 11 -19.26 -17.53 -10.65
C SER A 11 -17.85 -18.12 -10.56
N GLY A 12 -16.80 -17.40 -10.98
CA GLY A 12 -15.42 -17.90 -10.91
C GLY A 12 -15.14 -19.08 -11.85
N SER A 13 -15.94 -19.26 -12.92
CA SER A 13 -15.87 -20.46 -13.76
C SER A 13 -14.56 -20.58 -14.53
N ARG A 14 -13.95 -19.46 -14.96
CA ARG A 14 -12.68 -19.47 -15.68
C ARG A 14 -11.52 -19.80 -14.73
N ALA A 15 -11.55 -19.28 -13.51
CA ALA A 15 -10.58 -19.59 -12.48
C ALA A 15 -10.65 -21.08 -12.08
N CYS A 16 -11.85 -21.62 -11.91
CA CYS A 16 -12.04 -23.05 -11.64
C CYS A 16 -11.49 -23.95 -12.76
N ALA A 17 -11.69 -23.57 -14.03
CA ALA A 17 -11.19 -24.34 -15.17
C ALA A 17 -9.65 -24.40 -15.25
N LEU A 18 -8.95 -23.47 -14.59
CA LEU A 18 -7.50 -23.41 -14.54
C LEU A 18 -6.89 -24.24 -13.40
N ILE A 19 -7.67 -24.60 -12.38
CA ILE A 19 -7.17 -25.42 -11.27
C ILE A 19 -6.72 -26.79 -11.81
N GLY A 20 -5.53 -27.24 -11.42
CA GLY A 20 -4.93 -28.48 -11.89
C GLY A 20 -4.25 -28.39 -13.26
N ARG A 21 -4.39 -27.26 -13.98
CA ARG A 21 -3.65 -27.01 -15.22
C ARG A 21 -2.23 -26.60 -14.93
N THR A 22 -1.33 -26.92 -15.85
CA THR A 22 0.06 -26.46 -15.81
C THR A 22 0.29 -25.40 -16.88
N PHE A 23 1.24 -24.50 -16.62
CA PHE A 23 1.74 -23.56 -17.60
C PHE A 23 3.26 -23.43 -17.47
N MET A 24 3.92 -22.99 -18.54
CA MET A 24 5.37 -22.76 -18.51
C MET A 24 5.67 -21.31 -18.18
N LEU A 25 6.63 -21.10 -17.27
CA LEU A 25 7.23 -19.81 -16.98
C LEU A 25 8.75 -19.91 -17.16
N GLY A 26 9.22 -19.52 -18.33
CA GLY A 26 10.59 -19.81 -18.76
C GLY A 26 10.82 -21.32 -18.85
N PRO A 27 11.89 -21.87 -18.25
CA PRO A 27 12.16 -23.31 -18.25
C PRO A 27 11.32 -24.10 -17.24
N ASN A 28 10.52 -23.43 -16.41
CA ASN A 28 9.82 -24.07 -15.29
C ASN A 28 8.36 -24.40 -15.66
N VAL A 29 7.94 -25.64 -15.38
CA VAL A 29 6.54 -26.05 -15.44
C VAL A 29 5.90 -25.78 -14.08
N LEU A 30 4.84 -24.97 -14.06
CA LEU A 30 4.14 -24.57 -12.85
C LEU A 30 2.73 -25.14 -12.82
N LEU A 31 2.31 -25.69 -11.69
CA LEU A 31 0.95 -26.20 -11.45
C LEU A 31 0.09 -25.11 -10.80
N ILE A 32 -1.07 -24.84 -11.40
CA ILE A 32 -2.09 -23.97 -10.81
C ILE A 32 -2.85 -24.79 -9.76
N LYS A 33 -2.77 -24.37 -8.50
CA LYS A 33 -3.54 -24.95 -7.41
C LYS A 33 -4.60 -23.97 -6.96
N GLU A 34 -5.70 -24.49 -6.44
CA GLU A 34 -6.65 -23.66 -5.73
C GLU A 34 -5.94 -23.00 -4.52
N SER A 35 -6.19 -21.72 -4.35
CA SER A 35 -5.86 -21.05 -3.09
C SER A 35 -7.03 -21.24 -2.14
N ASN A 36 -6.73 -21.40 -0.86
CA ASN A 36 -7.75 -21.43 0.19
C ASN A 36 -8.66 -20.19 0.03
N ARG A 37 -9.99 -20.36 0.14
CA ARG A 37 -11.02 -19.29 -0.03
C ARG A 37 -10.91 -18.15 0.99
N GLN A 38 -9.83 -18.06 1.75
CA GLN A 38 -9.44 -16.81 2.38
C GLN A 38 -9.14 -15.84 1.24
N ALA A 39 -10.17 -15.09 0.85
CA ALA A 39 -10.03 -13.94 -0.02
C ALA A 39 -8.84 -13.15 0.53
N GLY A 40 -7.70 -13.26 -0.14
CA GLY A 40 -6.49 -12.57 0.27
C GLY A 40 -6.88 -11.14 0.54
N VAL A 41 -6.41 -10.59 1.65
CA VAL A 41 -6.75 -9.25 2.09
C VAL A 41 -6.50 -8.29 0.91
N PRO A 42 -7.53 -7.68 0.28
CA PRO A 42 -7.28 -6.85 -0.88
C PRO A 42 -6.57 -5.55 -0.47
N GLN A 43 -5.62 -5.08 -1.28
CA GLN A 43 -5.04 -3.76 -1.09
C GLN A 43 -5.91 -2.71 -1.80
N CYS A 44 -6.38 -1.71 -1.05
CA CYS A 44 -7.15 -0.61 -1.62
C CYS A 44 -6.29 0.21 -2.59
N GLN A 45 -6.71 0.35 -3.84
CA GLN A 45 -5.97 1.14 -4.84
C GLN A 45 -6.08 2.66 -4.63
N ARG A 46 -6.99 3.12 -3.76
CA ARG A 46 -7.14 4.56 -3.45
C ARG A 46 -6.24 5.04 -2.31
N CYS A 47 -5.96 4.20 -1.31
CA CYS A 47 -5.12 4.57 -0.16
C CYS A 47 -3.91 3.65 0.06
N TRP A 48 -3.80 2.59 -0.74
CA TRP A 48 -2.76 1.54 -0.68
C TRP A 48 -2.69 0.78 0.63
N LYS A 49 -3.76 0.81 1.44
CA LYS A 49 -3.89 0.02 2.68
C LYS A 49 -4.54 -1.33 2.43
N TRP A 50 -4.08 -2.33 3.18
CA TRP A 50 -4.57 -3.71 3.15
C TRP A 50 -5.88 -3.85 3.92
N HIS A 51 -6.91 -4.46 3.31
CA HIS A 51 -8.30 -4.59 3.79
C HIS A 51 -8.54 -5.63 4.90
N LEU A 52 -9.00 -5.17 6.05
CA LEU A 52 -9.26 -6.03 7.19
C LEU A 52 -10.74 -6.37 7.41
N GLY A 53 -11.60 -6.26 6.40
CA GLY A 53 -13.03 -6.52 6.58
C GLY A 53 -13.72 -5.46 7.46
N ILE A 54 -14.97 -5.73 7.82
CA ILE A 54 -15.95 -4.78 8.38
C ILE A 54 -15.40 -4.07 9.62
N GLY A 55 -15.04 -2.80 9.45
CA GLY A 55 -14.44 -1.98 10.50
C GLY A 55 -13.77 -0.76 9.92
N TRP A 56 -14.31 0.42 10.22
CA TRP A 56 -14.08 1.73 9.60
C TRP A 56 -12.64 2.29 9.62
N LYS A 57 -11.64 1.53 10.05
CA LYS A 57 -10.27 2.05 10.27
C LYS A 57 -9.19 1.44 9.40
N TRP A 58 -9.35 0.23 8.85
CA TRP A 58 -8.19 -0.50 8.30
C TRP A 58 -8.46 -1.25 7.03
N GLY A 59 -8.16 -0.56 5.94
CA GLY A 59 -8.32 -1.07 4.59
C GLY A 59 -9.75 -1.46 4.27
N HIS A 60 -10.13 -1.15 3.07
CA HIS A 60 -11.50 -1.18 2.62
C HIS A 60 -11.43 -1.63 1.16
N VAL A 61 -12.51 -2.22 0.68
CA VAL A 61 -12.74 -2.19 -0.76
C VAL A 61 -12.76 -0.73 -1.21
N ILE A 62 -12.37 -0.46 -2.45
CA ILE A 62 -12.25 0.91 -2.97
C ILE A 62 -13.51 1.76 -2.74
N GLN A 63 -14.69 1.12 -2.78
CA GLN A 63 -16.00 1.74 -2.57
C GLN A 63 -16.24 2.24 -1.14
N ALA A 64 -15.60 1.63 -0.14
CA ALA A 64 -15.68 2.04 1.27
C ALA A 64 -14.48 2.93 1.68
N CYS A 65 -13.68 3.39 0.70
CA CYS A 65 -12.55 4.27 0.95
C CYS A 65 -12.99 5.69 1.29
N LYS A 66 -12.62 6.20 2.47
CA LYS A 66 -12.81 7.60 2.87
C LYS A 66 -11.63 8.52 2.54
N ALA A 67 -10.58 8.03 1.86
CA ALA A 67 -9.50 8.91 1.44
C ALA A 67 -10.05 9.93 0.44
N GLN A 68 -9.91 11.23 0.73
CA GLN A 68 -10.49 12.29 -0.10
C GLN A 68 -10.02 12.22 -1.56
N ALA A 69 -8.75 11.88 -1.79
CA ALA A 69 -8.17 11.68 -3.11
C ALA A 69 -7.50 10.31 -3.24
N LEU A 70 -7.21 9.92 -4.48
CA LEU A 70 -6.24 8.87 -4.77
C LEU A 70 -4.89 9.25 -4.16
N ARG A 71 -4.17 8.26 -3.65
CA ARG A 71 -2.87 8.43 -3.01
C ARG A 71 -1.79 7.84 -3.90
N CYS A 72 -0.65 8.49 -3.99
CA CYS A 72 0.49 7.95 -4.69
C CYS A 72 1.12 6.82 -3.86
N PRO A 73 1.39 5.63 -4.41
CA PRO A 73 2.00 4.53 -3.65
C PRO A 73 3.47 4.78 -3.26
N LEU A 74 4.13 5.75 -3.90
CA LEU A 74 5.53 6.13 -3.66
C LEU A 74 5.68 7.12 -2.49
N CYS A 75 4.87 8.18 -2.47
CA CYS A 75 4.96 9.26 -1.48
C CYS A 75 3.70 9.48 -0.62
N SER A 76 2.61 8.74 -0.86
CA SER A 76 1.30 8.96 -0.22
C SER A 76 0.67 10.35 -0.48
N GLY A 77 1.18 11.12 -1.45
CA GLY A 77 0.61 12.40 -1.91
C GLY A 77 -0.70 12.24 -2.68
N PRO A 78 -1.50 13.31 -2.86
CA PRO A 78 -2.83 13.27 -3.48
C PRO A 78 -2.78 13.25 -5.02
N HIS A 79 -2.14 12.22 -5.60
CA HIS A 79 -1.95 12.05 -7.05
C HIS A 79 -1.72 10.58 -7.40
N MET A 80 -1.84 10.21 -8.68
CA MET A 80 -1.53 8.84 -9.15
C MET A 80 -0.01 8.60 -9.27
N GLU A 81 0.41 7.33 -9.34
CA GLU A 81 1.83 6.99 -9.55
C GLU A 81 2.38 7.56 -10.86
N GLU A 82 1.60 7.48 -11.94
CA GLU A 82 1.97 8.02 -13.27
C GLU A 82 2.23 9.53 -13.23
N GLN A 83 1.46 10.25 -12.41
CA GLN A 83 1.57 11.70 -12.26
C GLN A 83 2.56 12.10 -11.16
N HIS A 84 3.32 11.13 -10.61
CA HIS A 84 4.21 11.38 -9.48
C HIS A 84 5.22 12.46 -9.80
N ARG A 85 5.79 12.42 -11.01
CA ARG A 85 6.83 13.34 -11.40
C ARG A 85 6.35 14.79 -11.52
N ASP A 86 5.12 14.99 -11.96
CA ASP A 86 4.55 16.32 -12.21
C ASP A 86 3.96 16.96 -10.95
N HIS A 87 3.46 16.13 -10.02
CA HIS A 87 2.74 16.60 -8.83
C HIS A 87 3.49 16.42 -7.51
N ALA A 88 4.44 15.49 -7.42
CA ALA A 88 5.20 15.32 -6.19
C ALA A 88 6.17 16.49 -5.99
N THR A 89 6.09 17.13 -4.83
CA THR A 89 7.07 18.13 -4.39
C THR A 89 8.50 17.60 -4.41
N CYS A 90 8.69 16.28 -4.23
CA CYS A 90 10.00 15.62 -4.34
C CYS A 90 10.61 15.73 -5.74
N SER A 91 9.79 15.63 -6.80
CA SER A 91 10.23 15.58 -8.19
C SER A 91 10.23 16.96 -8.86
N LYS A 92 9.27 17.81 -8.48
CA LYS A 92 9.08 19.13 -9.08
C LYS A 92 10.21 20.12 -8.75
N GLY A 93 10.96 19.85 -7.68
CA GLY A 93 11.89 20.81 -7.10
C GLY A 93 11.17 22.02 -6.51
N SER A 94 11.94 22.95 -5.96
CA SER A 94 11.44 24.20 -5.41
C SER A 94 12.43 25.31 -5.71
N LEU A 95 12.19 26.04 -6.80
CA LEU A 95 12.95 27.23 -7.16
C LEU A 95 12.80 28.37 -6.15
N LYS A 96 11.76 28.30 -5.30
CA LYS A 96 11.50 29.26 -4.21
C LYS A 96 12.19 28.88 -2.89
N SER A 97 12.77 27.67 -2.79
CA SER A 97 13.56 27.28 -1.63
C SER A 97 14.90 28.00 -1.62
N ASN A 98 15.50 28.15 -0.44
CA ASN A 98 16.84 28.72 -0.29
C ASN A 98 17.76 27.68 0.39
N PRO A 99 18.70 27.04 -0.33
CA PRO A 99 19.01 27.21 -1.75
C PRO A 99 17.91 26.65 -2.69
N PRO A 100 17.83 27.13 -3.96
CA PRO A 100 16.90 26.60 -4.95
C PRO A 100 17.13 25.11 -5.19
N ILE A 101 16.04 24.33 -5.15
CA ILE A 101 16.09 22.89 -5.40
C ILE A 101 15.63 22.67 -6.85
N PRO A 102 16.51 22.18 -7.76
CA PRO A 102 16.12 21.89 -9.14
C PRO A 102 15.13 20.73 -9.21
N ALA A 103 14.33 20.70 -10.28
CA ALA A 103 13.48 19.55 -10.58
C ALA A 103 14.33 18.32 -10.92
N THR A 104 13.83 17.13 -10.63
CA THR A 104 14.51 15.88 -10.96
C THR A 104 14.55 15.68 -12.49
N PRO A 105 15.74 15.49 -13.09
CA PRO A 105 15.90 15.27 -14.53
C PRO A 105 15.11 14.07 -15.07
N ALA A 106 14.88 14.04 -16.38
CA ALA A 106 14.14 12.95 -17.01
C ALA A 106 14.93 11.65 -17.02
N GLY A 107 14.30 10.58 -16.52
CA GLY A 107 14.93 9.27 -16.35
C GLY A 107 15.59 9.06 -14.99
N GLU A 108 15.80 10.12 -14.20
CA GLU A 108 16.39 10.00 -12.86
C GLU A 108 15.33 9.58 -11.82
N PRO A 109 15.70 8.75 -10.81
CA PRO A 109 14.79 8.34 -9.74
C PRO A 109 14.35 9.55 -8.88
N CYS A 110 13.13 9.53 -8.29
CA CYS A 110 12.75 10.65 -7.42
C CYS A 110 13.73 10.71 -6.22
N PRO A 111 14.29 11.89 -5.88
CA PRO A 111 15.28 12.07 -4.81
C PRO A 111 14.79 11.75 -3.39
N HIS A 112 13.52 11.42 -3.19
CA HIS A 112 12.99 11.02 -1.88
C HIS A 112 13.05 9.51 -1.66
N HIS A 113 13.28 9.14 -0.41
CA HIS A 113 13.04 7.79 0.07
C HIS A 113 11.53 7.49 0.04
N HIS A 114 11.12 6.40 -0.60
CA HIS A 114 9.71 6.01 -0.68
C HIS A 114 9.20 5.59 0.70
N TRP A 115 8.05 6.11 1.16
CA TRP A 115 7.52 5.77 2.47
C TRP A 115 6.26 4.90 2.36
N CYS A 116 6.34 3.68 2.87
CA CYS A 116 5.25 2.72 2.80
C CYS A 116 4.08 3.18 3.68
N SER A 117 2.90 3.35 3.08
CA SER A 117 1.67 3.77 3.77
C SER A 117 1.19 2.77 4.84
N ASN A 118 1.69 1.53 4.80
CA ASN A 118 1.34 0.43 5.68
C ASN A 118 2.31 0.30 6.86
N CYS A 119 3.58 0.01 6.59
CA CYS A 119 4.56 -0.29 7.65
C CYS A 119 5.48 0.88 8.01
N LYS A 120 5.34 2.03 7.34
CA LYS A 120 6.14 3.25 7.60
C LYS A 120 7.65 3.03 7.48
N LYS A 121 8.07 2.08 6.64
CA LYS A 121 9.47 1.85 6.27
C LYS A 121 9.75 2.36 4.86
N GLU A 122 11.03 2.40 4.52
CA GLU A 122 11.55 2.83 3.24
C GLU A 122 11.28 1.79 2.14
N HIS A 123 10.19 1.97 1.41
CA HIS A 123 9.76 1.31 0.16
C HIS A 123 8.37 1.82 -0.22
N SER A 124 7.95 1.64 -1.48
CA SER A 124 6.57 1.92 -1.89
C SER A 124 5.59 0.91 -1.30
N ALA A 125 4.32 1.28 -1.19
CA ALA A 125 3.27 0.39 -0.66
C ALA A 125 2.99 -0.85 -1.55
N THR A 126 3.45 -0.84 -2.80
CA THR A 126 3.25 -1.89 -3.80
C THR A 126 4.39 -2.92 -3.81
N LEU A 127 5.54 -2.62 -3.21
CA LEU A 127 6.68 -3.54 -3.21
C LEU A 127 6.46 -4.73 -2.28
N ASN A 128 6.90 -5.90 -2.75
CA ASN A 128 6.91 -7.15 -1.98
C ASN A 128 7.81 -7.13 -0.73
N LYS A 129 8.66 -6.10 -0.61
CA LYS A 129 9.48 -5.80 0.59
C LYS A 129 8.63 -5.41 1.80
N CYS A 130 7.36 -5.05 1.60
CA CYS A 130 6.47 -4.72 2.71
C CYS A 130 6.12 -5.95 3.54
N ARG A 131 6.26 -5.87 4.86
CA ARG A 131 5.86 -6.97 5.78
C ARG A 131 4.39 -7.38 5.61
N PHE A 132 3.52 -6.44 5.22
CA PHE A 132 2.11 -6.72 4.92
C PHE A 132 1.93 -7.58 3.66
N TRP A 133 2.83 -7.48 2.68
CA TRP A 133 2.75 -8.24 1.44
C TRP A 133 2.86 -9.74 1.67
N GLY A 134 3.80 -10.16 2.53
CA GLY A 134 3.99 -11.56 2.88
C GLY A 134 2.79 -12.15 3.64
N LEU A 135 2.07 -11.31 4.38
CA LEU A 135 0.93 -11.70 5.21
C LEU A 135 -0.43 -11.51 4.51
N ARG A 136 -0.45 -11.16 3.21
CA ARG A 136 -1.69 -10.84 2.47
C ARG A 136 -2.76 -11.92 2.46
N LEU A 137 -2.41 -13.17 2.80
CA LEU A 137 -3.35 -14.28 2.90
C LEU A 137 -3.77 -14.57 4.34
N ASP A 138 -3.14 -13.93 5.32
CA ASP A 138 -3.37 -14.10 6.75
C ASP A 138 -3.94 -12.81 7.33
N ARG A 139 -5.28 -12.73 7.33
CA ARG A 139 -6.00 -11.58 7.86
C ARG A 139 -5.68 -11.32 9.33
N PRO A 140 -5.76 -12.30 10.25
CA PRO A 140 -5.34 -12.10 11.64
C PRO A 140 -3.92 -11.54 11.79
N ALA A 141 -2.96 -12.02 10.99
CA ALA A 141 -1.60 -11.50 11.03
C ALA A 141 -1.49 -10.05 10.54
N ILE A 142 -2.28 -9.66 9.53
CA ILE A 142 -2.37 -8.25 9.10
C ILE A 142 -2.98 -7.37 10.20
N GLU A 143 -4.01 -7.86 10.92
CA GLU A 143 -4.63 -7.15 12.04
C GLU A 143 -3.63 -6.91 13.17
N ALA A 144 -2.92 -7.96 13.58
CA ALA A 144 -1.86 -7.86 14.58
C ALA A 144 -0.74 -6.91 14.14
N LEU A 145 -0.34 -6.94 12.86
CA LEU A 145 0.71 -6.09 12.36
C LEU A 145 0.30 -4.61 12.33
N TYR A 146 -0.95 -4.28 11.99
CA TYR A 146 -1.44 -2.90 12.09
C TYR A 146 -1.50 -2.39 13.53
N ALA A 147 -1.80 -3.27 14.51
CA ALA A 147 -1.75 -2.91 15.93
C ALA A 147 -0.31 -2.53 16.37
N GLN A 148 0.68 -3.35 16.02
CA GLN A 148 2.10 -3.07 16.31
C GLN A 148 2.59 -1.76 15.68
N VAL A 149 2.25 -1.51 14.41
CA VAL A 149 2.65 -0.26 13.73
C VAL A 149 2.05 0.96 14.43
N ARG A 150 0.85 0.84 15.01
CA ARG A 150 0.22 1.93 15.78
C ARG A 150 1.00 2.26 17.04
N GLU A 151 1.33 1.25 17.84
CA GLU A 151 2.07 1.45 19.09
C GLU A 151 3.39 2.18 18.81
N HIS A 152 4.12 1.76 17.78
CA HIS A 152 5.34 2.44 17.35
C HIS A 152 5.14 3.91 16.92
N VAL A 153 4.03 4.24 16.27
CA VAL A 153 3.73 5.62 15.86
C VAL A 153 3.34 6.48 17.07
N VAL A 154 2.52 5.95 17.97
CA VAL A 154 2.09 6.64 19.20
C VAL A 154 3.27 6.90 20.12
N VAL A 155 4.19 5.94 20.26
CA VAL A 155 5.41 6.10 21.07
C VAL A 155 6.33 7.18 20.50
N ARG A 156 6.41 7.32 19.17
CA ARG A 156 7.25 8.36 18.51
C ARG A 156 6.64 9.75 18.53
N HIS A 157 5.31 9.84 18.56
CA HIS A 157 4.58 11.10 18.69
C HIS A 157 3.67 11.00 19.91
N PRO A 158 4.22 11.10 21.14
CA PRO A 158 3.38 11.16 22.32
C PRO A 158 2.40 12.32 22.14
N ALA A 159 1.12 12.07 22.38
CA ALA A 159 0.10 13.08 22.30
C ALA A 159 0.54 14.25 23.17
N THR A 160 0.78 15.41 22.55
CA THR A 160 1.10 16.63 23.27
C THR A 160 -0.16 16.97 24.07
N SER A 161 -0.15 16.60 25.34
CA SER A 161 -1.14 17.02 26.32
C SER A 161 -1.03 18.54 26.45
N SER A 162 -1.79 19.27 25.64
CA SER A 162 -2.02 20.69 25.88
C SER A 162 -2.95 20.81 27.08
N ASN A 163 -2.35 20.87 28.27
CA ASN A 163 -2.96 21.49 29.43
C ASN A 163 -2.21 22.80 29.67
N PRO A 164 -2.95 23.91 29.79
CA PRO A 164 -2.58 24.85 30.83
C PRO A 164 -3.79 25.15 31.70
N SER A 165 -3.75 24.66 32.93
CA SER A 165 -4.34 25.40 34.05
C SER A 165 -3.41 26.56 34.36
N ALA A 166 -3.88 27.80 34.22
CA ALA A 166 -3.35 28.95 34.94
C ALA A 166 -4.39 30.09 34.96
N LEU A 167 -4.97 30.29 36.15
CA LEU A 167 -5.29 31.57 36.78
C LEU A 167 -5.90 32.71 35.94
N ALA A 168 -7.17 33.01 36.23
CA ALA A 168 -7.65 34.36 36.56
C ALA A 168 -8.78 34.24 37.58
#